data_AF-A0A5B7D6J4-F1
#
_entry.id   AF-A0A5B7D6J4-F1
#
_cell.length_a   1.000
_cell.length_b   1.000
_cell.length_c   1.000
_cell.angle_alpha   90.00
_cell.angle_beta   90.00
_cell.angle_gamma   90.00
#
_symmetry.space_group_name_H-M   'P 1'
#
loop_
_entity.id
_entity.type
_entity.pdbx_description
1 polymer ?
#
loop_
_entity_poly.entity_id
_entity_poly.type
_entity_poly.pdbx_seq_one_letter_code
_entity_poly.pdbx_strand_id
1 'polypeptide(L)'
;MEVGARREVILSAGSIASPKLLMLSGVGPRYHLQHHQIPVVADLPGVGQNVHDHVEVLGLSWTTEESVSFTSLFDTFGPSSILQYKLSRKGPLGTAPLNFLNAWVKVMPEGDRMWPDIQVFFNSATFAYDKGTLNPALWGLDMRKFYEYAAEIYGREGFTIRPILLRPKSRGTITLRSRNPDDYPDIDPQLLSDPGDVKTLVEGYKLRQAVFQKIIMQRQNERGERRIYYNQCVVCWSASFTASRIDGQRESRDANILPPQS
;
A
#
# COMPACT_ATOMS: atom_id res chain seq x y z
N MET A 1 -18.32 35.96 0.51
CA MET A 1 -17.88 36.48 -0.78
C MET A 1 -18.51 35.62 -1.85
N GLU A 2 -19.19 36.21 -2.83
CA GLU A 2 -19.78 35.49 -3.95
C GLU A 2 -18.98 35.77 -5.22
N VAL A 3 -18.82 34.77 -6.08
CA VAL A 3 -18.13 34.88 -7.36
C VAL A 3 -19.08 34.36 -8.45
N GLY A 4 -19.32 35.17 -9.48
CA GLY A 4 -20.15 34.80 -10.63
C GLY A 4 -19.33 34.31 -11.82
N ALA A 5 -19.90 33.41 -12.62
CA ALA A 5 -19.33 32.95 -13.88
C ALA A 5 -20.24 33.35 -15.06
N ARG A 6 -19.65 33.90 -16.14
CA ARG A 6 -20.43 34.34 -17.32
C ARG A 6 -20.86 33.21 -18.25
N ARG A 7 -20.18 32.06 -18.17
CA ARG A 7 -20.42 30.91 -19.05
C ARG A 7 -20.71 29.68 -18.22
N GLU A 8 -19.68 29.14 -17.58
CA GLU A 8 -19.73 27.82 -16.95
C GLU A 8 -18.89 27.78 -15.68
N VAL A 9 -19.22 26.84 -14.80
CA VAL A 9 -18.43 26.46 -13.62
C VAL A 9 -17.95 25.03 -13.83
N ILE A 10 -16.65 24.82 -13.81
CA ILE A 10 -16.03 23.49 -13.94
C ILE A 10 -15.54 23.05 -12.56
N LEU A 11 -16.04 21.91 -12.08
CA LEU A 11 -15.65 21.34 -10.80
C LEU A 11 -14.47 20.38 -10.95
N SER A 12 -13.33 20.72 -10.36
CA SER A 12 -12.07 19.96 -10.44
C SER A 12 -11.48 19.66 -9.06
N ALA A 13 -12.32 19.38 -8.06
CA ALA A 13 -11.90 19.19 -6.67
C ALA A 13 -11.41 17.74 -6.37
N GLY A 14 -11.18 16.92 -7.41
CA GLY A 14 -10.78 15.52 -7.27
C GLY A 14 -11.93 14.57 -6.91
N SER A 15 -11.62 13.27 -6.79
CA SER A 15 -12.60 12.20 -6.57
C SER A 15 -13.30 12.25 -5.21
N ILE A 16 -12.68 12.89 -4.21
CA ILE A 16 -13.22 13.00 -2.85
C ILE A 16 -14.06 14.28 -2.67
N ALA A 17 -13.48 15.44 -2.98
CA ALA A 17 -14.15 16.71 -2.68
C ALA A 17 -15.20 17.11 -3.73
N SER A 18 -15.09 16.67 -4.99
CA SER A 18 -16.10 16.95 -6.01
C SER A 18 -17.50 16.41 -5.65
N PRO A 19 -17.69 15.11 -5.30
CA PRO A 19 -19.02 14.62 -4.92
C PRO A 19 -19.55 15.30 -3.65
N LYS A 20 -18.69 15.61 -2.67
CA LYS A 20 -19.07 16.41 -1.49
C LYS A 20 -19.63 17.78 -1.89
N LEU A 21 -18.91 18.51 -2.75
CA LEU A 21 -19.33 19.85 -3.19
C LEU A 21 -20.62 19.81 -4.01
N LEU A 22 -20.78 18.82 -4.89
CA LEU A 22 -22.03 18.61 -5.62
C LEU A 22 -23.20 18.39 -4.66
N MET A 23 -23.04 17.48 -3.68
CA MET A 23 -24.10 17.21 -2.71
C MET A 23 -24.43 18.44 -1.86
N LEU A 24 -23.42 19.18 -1.36
CA LEU A 24 -23.63 20.44 -0.63
C LEU A 24 -24.32 21.52 -1.49
N SER A 25 -24.17 21.44 -2.80
CA SER A 25 -24.83 22.32 -3.78
C SER A 25 -26.22 21.82 -4.20
N GLY A 26 -26.73 20.75 -3.57
CA GLY A 26 -28.03 20.17 -3.88
C GLY A 26 -28.07 19.23 -5.09
N VAL A 27 -26.90 18.78 -5.58
CA VAL A 27 -26.76 17.85 -6.70
C VAL A 27 -26.27 16.49 -6.18
N GLY A 28 -27.16 15.50 -6.12
CA GLY A 28 -26.84 14.18 -5.57
C GLY A 28 -28.06 13.34 -5.23
N PRO A 29 -27.93 12.26 -4.44
CA PRO A 29 -29.04 11.36 -4.13
C PRO A 29 -30.14 12.08 -3.33
N ARG A 30 -31.36 12.18 -3.87
CA ARG A 30 -32.47 12.96 -3.28
C ARG A 30 -32.69 12.70 -1.78
N TYR A 31 -32.76 11.43 -1.37
CA TYR A 31 -33.02 11.07 0.02
C TYR A 31 -31.89 11.53 0.96
N HIS A 32 -30.63 11.38 0.53
CA HIS A 32 -29.45 11.82 1.29
C HIS A 32 -29.45 13.35 1.48
N LEU A 33 -29.72 14.10 0.41
CA LEU A 33 -29.81 15.56 0.46
C LEU A 33 -30.93 16.03 1.40
N GLN A 34 -32.10 15.42 1.31
CA GLN A 34 -33.24 15.72 2.18
C GLN A 34 -32.93 15.41 3.65
N HIS A 35 -32.23 14.31 3.93
CA HIS A 35 -31.80 13.94 5.28
C HIS A 35 -30.91 15.02 5.91
N HIS A 36 -30.02 15.64 5.13
CA HIS A 36 -29.18 16.76 5.57
C HIS A 36 -29.83 18.15 5.43
N GLN A 37 -31.12 18.22 5.10
CA GLN A 37 -31.86 19.47 4.90
C GLN A 37 -31.27 20.37 3.80
N ILE A 38 -30.74 19.75 2.73
CA ILE A 38 -30.19 20.44 1.57
C ILE A 38 -31.26 20.46 0.47
N PRO A 39 -31.61 21.64 -0.10
CA PRO A 39 -32.53 21.72 -1.23
C PRO A 39 -32.03 20.90 -2.42
N VAL A 40 -32.90 20.08 -3.01
CA VAL A 40 -32.55 19.24 -4.16
C VAL A 40 -32.64 20.05 -5.44
N VAL A 41 -31.50 20.36 -6.03
CA VAL A 41 -31.37 20.98 -7.36
C VAL A 41 -31.46 19.92 -8.45
N ALA A 42 -30.77 18.79 -8.26
CA ALA A 42 -30.81 17.65 -9.18
C ALA A 42 -30.63 16.32 -8.44
N ASP A 43 -31.55 15.38 -8.69
CA ASP A 43 -31.48 14.02 -8.14
C ASP A 43 -30.57 13.16 -9.02
N LEU A 44 -29.30 13.05 -8.62
CA LEU A 44 -28.29 12.24 -9.29
C LEU A 44 -27.75 11.20 -8.31
N PRO A 45 -28.35 10.00 -8.24
CA PRO A 45 -27.98 8.99 -7.25
C PRO A 45 -26.56 8.46 -7.41
N GLY A 46 -25.92 8.69 -8.56
CA GLY A 46 -24.51 8.31 -8.78
C GLY A 46 -23.48 9.22 -8.12
N VAL A 47 -23.86 10.42 -7.65
CA VAL A 47 -22.91 11.33 -6.98
C VAL A 47 -22.46 10.70 -5.66
N GLY A 48 -21.14 10.55 -5.50
CA GLY A 48 -20.54 9.91 -4.33
C GLY A 48 -20.60 8.38 -4.37
N GLN A 49 -21.08 7.76 -5.44
CA GLN A 49 -21.11 6.30 -5.60
C GLN A 49 -19.96 5.82 -6.50
N ASN A 50 -19.80 4.49 -6.61
CA ASN A 50 -18.85 3.86 -7.53
C ASN A 50 -17.40 4.30 -7.28
N VAL A 51 -17.03 4.47 -6.01
CA VAL A 51 -15.66 4.80 -5.61
C VAL A 51 -14.77 3.58 -5.85
N HIS A 52 -13.70 3.76 -6.60
CA HIS A 52 -12.68 2.75 -6.85
C HIS A 52 -11.36 3.25 -6.27
N ASP A 53 -10.58 2.33 -5.72
CA ASP A 53 -9.20 2.61 -5.38
C ASP A 53 -8.35 1.35 -5.58
N HIS A 54 -7.07 1.53 -5.86
CA HIS A 54 -6.15 0.43 -5.98
C HIS A 54 -5.78 -0.11 -4.59
N VAL A 55 -6.08 -1.39 -4.37
CA VAL A 55 -5.82 -2.03 -3.08
C VAL A 55 -4.48 -2.71 -3.10
N GLU A 56 -3.71 -2.49 -2.04
CA GLU A 56 -2.50 -3.22 -1.78
C GLU A 56 -2.44 -3.66 -0.32
N VAL A 57 -1.72 -4.75 -0.07
CA VAL A 57 -1.46 -5.23 1.28
C VAL A 57 -0.02 -4.92 1.63
N LEU A 58 0.15 -4.14 2.69
CA LEU A 58 1.46 -3.65 3.13
C LEU A 58 2.17 -4.69 4.02
N GLY A 59 3.46 -4.46 4.24
CA GLY A 59 4.19 -5.08 5.34
C GLY A 59 4.93 -6.38 5.03
N LEU A 60 4.65 -7.02 3.90
CA LEU A 60 5.37 -8.23 3.51
C LEU A 60 6.71 -7.85 2.86
N SER A 61 7.77 -7.89 3.65
CA SER A 61 9.14 -7.55 3.24
C SER A 61 10.10 -8.73 3.40
N TRP A 62 11.20 -8.69 2.67
CA TRP A 62 12.35 -9.56 2.89
C TRP A 62 13.51 -8.75 3.40
N THR A 63 14.27 -9.34 4.33
CA THR A 63 15.43 -8.68 4.93
C THR A 63 16.73 -9.25 4.39
N THR A 64 17.72 -8.39 4.27
CA THR A 64 19.06 -8.72 3.82
C THR A 64 20.08 -8.24 4.84
N GLU A 65 21.21 -8.93 4.96
CA GLU A 65 22.34 -8.45 5.78
C GLU A 65 23.10 -7.33 5.07
N GLU A 66 23.13 -7.37 3.73
CA GLU A 66 23.69 -6.29 2.90
C GLU A 66 22.70 -5.12 2.80
N SER A 67 23.26 -3.90 2.80
CA SER A 67 22.48 -2.70 2.51
C SER A 67 22.07 -2.70 1.03
N VAL A 68 20.77 -2.87 0.80
CA VAL A 68 20.14 -2.83 -0.52
C VAL A 68 19.25 -1.59 -0.66
N SER A 69 18.98 -0.90 0.45
CA SER A 69 18.20 0.33 0.44
C SER A 69 19.00 1.49 -0.12
N PHE A 70 18.38 2.15 -1.10
CA PHE A 70 19.05 3.12 -1.96
C PHE A 70 19.55 4.35 -1.21
N THR A 71 19.01 4.67 -0.02
CA THR A 71 19.40 5.86 0.74
C THR A 71 18.86 5.77 2.17
N SER A 72 19.70 5.98 3.20
CA SER A 72 19.18 6.23 4.55
C SER A 72 18.46 7.59 4.61
N LEU A 73 17.61 7.83 5.60
CA LEU A 73 16.98 9.16 5.77
C LEU A 73 18.02 10.27 5.92
N PHE A 74 19.13 9.98 6.61
CA PHE A 74 20.25 10.91 6.77
C PHE A 74 20.95 11.19 5.44
N ASP A 75 21.13 10.19 4.59
CA ASP A 75 21.73 10.38 3.26
C ASP A 75 20.78 11.14 2.32
N THR A 76 19.46 11.02 2.52
CA THR A 76 18.47 11.72 1.68
C THR A 76 18.37 13.20 2.03
N PHE A 77 18.28 13.51 3.33
CA PHE A 77 18.05 14.86 3.84
C PHE A 77 19.31 15.56 4.40
N GLY A 78 20.48 14.96 4.21
CA GLY A 78 21.75 15.52 4.64
C GLY A 78 22.16 16.80 3.89
N PRO A 79 23.04 17.64 4.48
CA PRO A 79 23.48 18.89 3.85
C PRO A 79 24.08 18.72 2.45
N SER A 80 24.79 17.61 2.21
CA SER A 80 25.37 17.26 0.91
C SER A 80 24.30 17.04 -0.16
N SER A 81 23.24 16.27 0.16
CA SER A 81 22.11 16.02 -0.75
C SER A 81 21.31 17.28 -1.04
N ILE A 82 21.10 18.13 -0.03
CA ILE A 82 20.49 19.45 -0.21
C ILE A 82 21.32 20.31 -1.16
N LEU A 83 22.63 20.37 -0.95
CA LEU A 83 23.54 21.15 -1.79
C LEU A 83 23.57 20.62 -3.23
N GLN A 84 23.70 19.31 -3.40
CA GLN A 84 23.70 18.65 -4.70
C GLN A 84 22.41 18.94 -5.47
N TYR A 85 21.26 18.85 -4.80
CA TYR A 85 19.97 19.16 -5.40
C TYR A 85 19.84 20.65 -5.75
N LYS A 86 20.30 21.56 -4.90
CA LYS A 86 20.30 23.00 -5.20
C LYS A 86 21.15 23.34 -6.42
N LEU A 87 22.33 22.73 -6.57
CA LEU A 87 23.27 23.04 -7.65
C LEU A 87 22.88 22.38 -8.98
N SER A 88 22.38 21.15 -8.94
CA SER A 88 22.25 20.34 -10.16
C SER A 88 20.86 19.71 -10.37
N ARG A 89 19.95 19.85 -9.39
CA ARG A 89 18.67 19.12 -9.34
C ARG A 89 18.82 17.60 -9.42
N LYS A 90 20.00 17.09 -9.07
CA LYS A 90 20.34 15.67 -8.99
C LYS A 90 20.50 15.25 -7.53
N GLY A 91 20.68 13.94 -7.33
CA GLY A 91 20.86 13.33 -6.02
C GLY A 91 19.55 12.81 -5.43
N PRO A 92 19.58 12.28 -4.19
CA PRO A 92 18.45 11.59 -3.58
C PRO A 92 17.15 12.41 -3.53
N LEU A 93 17.25 13.72 -3.30
CA LEU A 93 16.08 14.64 -3.27
C LEU A 93 15.40 14.83 -4.64
N GLY A 94 16.06 14.47 -5.74
CA GLY A 94 15.49 14.49 -7.08
C GLY A 94 14.91 13.15 -7.53
N THR A 95 14.97 12.11 -6.68
CA THR A 95 14.50 10.77 -7.00
C THR A 95 13.21 10.46 -6.22
N ALA A 96 12.27 9.78 -6.85
CA ALA A 96 11.08 9.29 -6.16
C ALA A 96 11.49 8.27 -5.09
N PRO A 97 11.05 8.42 -3.83
CA PRO A 97 11.49 7.53 -2.77
C PRO A 97 10.99 6.10 -3.02
N LEU A 98 11.88 5.14 -2.77
CA LEU A 98 11.61 3.70 -2.62
C LEU A 98 11.21 2.92 -3.88
N ASN A 99 10.58 3.53 -4.88
CA ASN A 99 10.13 2.83 -6.09
C ASN A 99 11.28 2.58 -7.07
N PHE A 100 11.58 1.32 -7.37
CA PHE A 100 12.67 0.94 -8.26
C PHE A 100 12.19 0.30 -9.56
N LEU A 101 11.12 -0.50 -9.49
CA LEU A 101 10.61 -1.23 -10.65
C LEU A 101 9.09 -1.40 -10.55
N ASN A 102 8.44 -1.25 -11.71
CA ASN A 102 7.03 -1.54 -11.88
C ASN A 102 6.86 -2.55 -13.00
N ALA A 103 6.02 -3.56 -12.75
CA ALA A 103 5.56 -4.47 -13.79
C ALA A 103 4.05 -4.62 -13.72
N TRP A 104 3.42 -4.80 -14.86
CA TRP A 104 1.98 -5.04 -14.96
C TRP A 104 1.77 -6.45 -15.46
N VAL A 105 1.06 -7.24 -14.67
CA VAL A 105 0.94 -8.67 -14.89
C VAL A 105 -0.50 -9.11 -14.78
N LYS A 106 -0.85 -10.06 -15.62
CA LYS A 106 -2.11 -10.81 -15.53
C LYS A 106 -1.85 -12.04 -14.68
N VAL A 107 -2.63 -12.21 -13.62
CA VAL A 107 -2.52 -13.38 -12.72
C VAL A 107 -3.75 -14.25 -12.75
N MET A 108 -4.89 -13.69 -13.20
CA MET A 108 -6.12 -14.43 -13.38
C MET A 108 -6.18 -15.02 -14.79
N PRO A 109 -6.56 -16.31 -14.95
CA PRO A 109 -6.70 -16.92 -16.27
C PRO A 109 -7.91 -16.35 -17.04
N GLU A 110 -8.89 -15.83 -16.31
CA GLU A 110 -10.12 -15.26 -16.82
C GLU A 110 -9.96 -13.77 -17.17
N GLY A 111 -10.77 -13.29 -18.12
CA GLY A 111 -10.80 -11.89 -18.54
C GLY A 111 -9.84 -11.55 -19.68
N ASP A 112 -9.83 -10.28 -20.07
CA ASP A 112 -9.06 -9.80 -21.23
C ASP A 112 -7.55 -9.97 -20.99
N ARG A 113 -6.88 -10.63 -21.95
CA ARG A 113 -5.44 -10.92 -21.92
C ARG A 113 -4.58 -9.66 -22.01
N MET A 114 -5.10 -8.59 -22.62
CA MET A 114 -4.37 -7.33 -22.79
C MET A 114 -4.35 -6.47 -21.52
N TRP A 115 -5.22 -6.76 -20.56
CA TRP A 115 -5.35 -5.95 -19.35
C TRP A 115 -4.78 -6.67 -18.12
N PRO A 116 -3.80 -6.06 -17.43
CA PRO A 116 -3.23 -6.61 -16.21
C PRO A 116 -4.21 -6.52 -15.04
N ASP A 117 -4.13 -7.49 -14.13
CA ASP A 117 -4.93 -7.50 -12.89
C ASP A 117 -4.12 -6.94 -11.70
N ILE A 118 -2.79 -7.10 -11.77
CA ILE A 118 -1.84 -6.74 -10.72
C ILE A 118 -0.75 -5.82 -11.27
N GLN A 119 -0.45 -4.75 -10.54
CA GLN A 119 0.82 -4.04 -10.64
C GLN A 119 1.76 -4.57 -9.57
N VAL A 120 2.93 -5.02 -9.99
CA VAL A 120 4.03 -5.39 -9.12
C VAL A 120 4.86 -4.14 -8.89
N PHE A 121 4.78 -3.60 -7.68
CA PHE A 121 5.54 -2.43 -7.25
C PHE A 121 6.72 -2.88 -6.39
N PHE A 122 7.94 -2.70 -6.91
CA PHE A 122 9.16 -3.13 -6.24
C PHE A 122 9.78 -1.96 -5.47
N ASN A 123 9.86 -2.12 -4.15
CA ASN A 123 10.54 -1.20 -3.25
C ASN A 123 11.90 -1.74 -2.84
N SER A 124 12.93 -0.90 -2.92
CA SER A 124 14.27 -1.21 -2.42
C SER A 124 14.43 -1.07 -0.91
N ALA A 125 13.33 -0.99 -0.15
CA ALA A 125 13.35 -0.95 1.32
C ALA A 125 12.31 -1.89 1.91
N THR A 126 12.55 -2.31 3.16
CA THR A 126 11.53 -2.95 3.99
C THR A 126 10.50 -1.93 4.45
N PHE A 127 9.31 -2.41 4.80
CA PHE A 127 8.23 -1.58 5.33
C PHE A 127 8.59 -0.85 6.63
N ALA A 128 9.56 -1.35 7.39
CA ALA A 128 9.96 -0.80 8.69
C ALA A 128 11.40 -0.26 8.72
N TYR A 129 11.99 -0.03 7.55
CA TYR A 129 13.36 0.47 7.41
C TYR A 129 13.57 1.82 8.10
N ASP A 130 12.59 2.71 7.97
CA ASP A 130 12.60 4.07 8.52
C ASP A 130 12.30 4.15 10.02
N LYS A 131 12.14 3.00 10.68
CA LYS A 131 11.86 2.86 12.11
C LYS A 131 10.58 3.59 12.57
N GLY A 132 9.63 3.81 11.65
CA GLY A 132 8.38 4.49 11.94
C GLY A 132 8.45 6.01 11.85
N THR A 133 9.52 6.58 11.27
CA THR A 133 9.71 8.03 11.16
C THR A 133 8.80 8.68 10.12
N LEU A 134 8.53 7.99 9.00
CA LEU A 134 7.75 8.50 7.87
C LEU A 134 6.57 7.59 7.53
N ASN A 135 6.79 6.28 7.42
CA ASN A 135 5.85 5.31 6.89
C ASN A 135 4.50 5.28 7.64
N PRO A 136 4.46 5.29 8.99
CA PRO A 136 3.18 5.35 9.70
C PRO A 136 2.40 6.63 9.42
N ALA A 137 3.07 7.78 9.36
CA ALA A 137 2.42 9.06 9.07
C ALA A 137 1.93 9.15 7.62
N LEU A 138 2.74 8.67 6.65
CA LEU A 138 2.41 8.67 5.23
C LEU A 138 1.21 7.77 4.90
N TRP A 139 1.05 6.67 5.64
CA TRP A 139 -0.03 5.70 5.40
C TRP A 139 -1.14 5.74 6.45
N GLY A 140 -1.14 6.73 7.34
CA GLY A 140 -2.16 6.89 8.38
C GLY A 140 -2.28 5.69 9.32
N LEU A 141 -1.17 5.02 9.61
CA LEU A 141 -1.14 3.80 10.41
C LEU A 141 -1.11 4.12 11.90
N ASP A 142 -1.84 3.32 12.67
CA ASP A 142 -1.69 3.30 14.12
C ASP A 142 -0.27 2.83 14.49
N MET A 143 0.44 3.66 15.27
CA MET A 143 1.84 3.41 15.63
C MET A 143 2.02 2.09 16.37
N ARG A 144 1.08 1.73 17.25
CA ARG A 144 1.16 0.48 18.00
C ARG A 144 1.03 -0.72 17.07
N LYS A 145 0.02 -0.73 16.18
CA LYS A 145 -0.14 -1.79 15.17
C LYS A 145 1.05 -1.87 14.22
N PHE A 146 1.62 -0.71 13.85
CA PHE A 146 2.82 -0.67 13.04
C PHE A 146 3.98 -1.39 13.73
N TYR A 147 4.29 -1.07 14.99
CA TYR A 147 5.38 -1.72 15.72
C TYR A 147 5.09 -3.20 16.00
N GLU A 148 3.86 -3.57 16.35
CA GLU A 148 3.46 -4.96 16.55
C GLU A 148 3.69 -5.80 15.29
N TYR A 149 3.30 -5.27 14.12
CA TYR A 149 3.51 -5.95 12.84
C TYR A 149 4.97 -5.94 12.38
N ALA A 150 5.66 -4.81 12.57
CA ALA A 150 7.00 -4.57 12.05
C ALA A 150 8.13 -5.12 12.93
N ALA A 151 7.83 -5.66 14.12
CA ALA A 151 8.82 -6.01 15.14
C ALA A 151 10.00 -6.84 14.59
N GLU A 152 9.73 -7.84 13.74
CA GLU A 152 10.77 -8.71 13.18
C GLU A 152 11.67 -8.02 12.15
N ILE A 153 11.15 -7.01 11.44
CA ILE A 153 11.83 -6.28 10.36
C ILE A 153 12.25 -4.87 10.77
N TYR A 154 12.09 -4.52 12.04
CA TYR A 154 12.29 -3.16 12.53
C TYR A 154 13.72 -2.67 12.27
N GLY A 155 13.85 -1.61 11.45
CA GLY A 155 15.13 -1.04 11.07
C GLY A 155 16.04 -1.97 10.26
N ARG A 156 15.52 -3.10 9.74
CA ARG A 156 16.29 -4.02 8.91
C ARG A 156 16.30 -3.58 7.45
N GLU A 157 17.47 -3.72 6.84
CA GLU A 157 17.70 -3.59 5.41
C GLU A 157 16.96 -4.68 4.63
N GLY A 158 16.59 -4.38 3.39
CA GLY A 158 15.88 -5.33 2.54
C GLY A 158 14.98 -4.67 1.51
N PHE A 159 14.03 -5.44 0.98
CA PHE A 159 13.16 -4.99 -0.11
C PHE A 159 11.73 -5.51 0.05
N THR A 160 10.79 -4.88 -0.65
CA THR A 160 9.36 -5.21 -0.59
C THR A 160 8.82 -5.28 -2.01
N ILE A 161 8.23 -6.41 -2.38
CA ILE A 161 7.44 -6.52 -3.61
C ILE A 161 5.97 -6.40 -3.20
N ARG A 162 5.25 -5.42 -3.76
CA ARG A 162 3.86 -5.12 -3.41
C ARG A 162 2.97 -5.43 -4.62
N PRO A 163 2.12 -6.45 -4.55
CA PRO A 163 1.05 -6.66 -5.52
C PRO A 163 -0.06 -5.64 -5.25
N ILE A 164 -0.35 -4.80 -6.24
CA ILE A 164 -1.39 -3.79 -6.21
C ILE A 164 -2.52 -4.26 -7.15
N LEU A 165 -3.75 -4.34 -6.63
CA LEU A 165 -4.94 -4.69 -7.38
C LEU A 165 -5.38 -3.52 -8.27
N LEU A 166 -5.34 -3.72 -9.58
CA LEU A 166 -5.63 -2.66 -10.57
C LEU A 166 -7.09 -2.54 -10.96
N ARG A 167 -7.84 -3.64 -10.82
CA ARG A 167 -9.23 -3.74 -11.29
C ARG A 167 -10.12 -4.29 -10.19
N PRO A 168 -10.24 -3.58 -9.06
CA PRO A 168 -11.13 -4.00 -8.00
C PRO A 168 -12.56 -4.07 -8.52
N LYS A 169 -13.30 -5.08 -8.07
CA LYS A 169 -14.74 -5.22 -8.25
C LYS A 169 -15.51 -4.55 -7.12
N SER A 170 -14.90 -4.45 -5.93
CA SER A 170 -15.41 -3.70 -4.79
C SER A 170 -15.75 -2.26 -5.16
N ARG A 171 -16.84 -1.73 -4.62
CA ARG A 171 -17.33 -0.36 -4.88
C ARG A 171 -17.63 0.33 -3.58
N GLY A 172 -16.97 1.46 -3.35
CA GLY A 172 -17.21 2.30 -2.20
C GLY A 172 -18.17 3.45 -2.46
N THR A 173 -18.35 4.24 -1.41
CA THR A 173 -19.17 5.45 -1.38
C THR A 173 -18.46 6.60 -0.65
N ILE A 174 -18.82 7.82 -1.03
CA ILE A 174 -18.49 9.07 -0.36
C ILE A 174 -19.82 9.78 -0.10
N THR A 175 -20.14 10.00 1.17
CA THR A 175 -21.39 10.63 1.59
C THR A 175 -21.11 11.85 2.46
N LEU A 176 -22.08 12.75 2.55
CA LEU A 176 -21.97 13.86 3.50
C LEU A 176 -22.12 13.32 4.92
N ARG A 177 -21.23 13.76 5.82
CA ARG A 177 -21.41 13.60 7.26
C ARG A 177 -22.43 14.61 7.79
N SER A 178 -22.37 15.83 7.27
CA SER A 178 -23.25 16.94 7.65
C SER A 178 -23.39 17.95 6.50
N ARG A 179 -24.20 18.98 6.69
CA ARG A 179 -24.31 20.12 5.77
C ARG A 179 -23.22 21.19 5.97
N ASN A 180 -22.33 21.02 6.96
CA ASN A 180 -21.22 21.94 7.19
C ASN A 180 -20.14 21.69 6.14
N PRO A 181 -19.77 22.69 5.30
CA PRO A 181 -18.72 22.53 4.30
C PRO A 181 -17.34 22.21 4.90
N ASP A 182 -17.08 22.53 6.17
CA ASP A 182 -15.80 22.25 6.82
C ASP A 182 -15.68 20.81 7.31
N ASP A 183 -16.79 20.09 7.46
CA ASP A 183 -16.77 18.70 7.93
C ASP A 183 -16.27 17.76 6.83
N TYR A 184 -15.38 16.82 7.17
CA TYR A 184 -14.98 15.77 6.23
C TYR A 184 -16.18 14.89 5.82
N PRO A 185 -16.23 14.44 4.55
CA PRO A 185 -17.24 13.47 4.15
C PRO A 185 -16.95 12.12 4.80
N ASP A 186 -17.98 11.28 4.89
CA ASP A 186 -17.80 9.89 5.26
C ASP A 186 -17.40 9.10 4.02
N ILE A 187 -16.24 8.45 4.08
CA ILE A 187 -15.63 7.72 2.98
C ILE A 187 -15.61 6.24 3.38
N ASP A 188 -16.41 5.44 2.69
CA ASP A 188 -16.41 4.00 2.83
C ASP A 188 -16.00 3.36 1.51
N PRO A 189 -14.70 3.05 1.32
CA PRO A 189 -14.22 2.48 0.07
C PRO A 189 -14.65 1.02 -0.14
N GLN A 190 -15.17 0.34 0.90
CA GLN A 190 -15.58 -1.07 0.87
C GLN A 190 -14.50 -2.00 0.29
N LEU A 191 -13.23 -1.73 0.61
CA LEU A 191 -12.10 -2.47 0.08
C LEU A 191 -12.26 -3.96 0.38
N LEU A 192 -12.07 -4.81 -0.63
CA LEU A 192 -12.15 -6.28 -0.52
C LEU A 192 -13.53 -6.82 -0.13
N SER A 193 -14.60 -6.03 -0.34
CA SER A 193 -15.99 -6.49 -0.18
C SER A 193 -16.38 -7.55 -1.21
N ASP A 194 -15.79 -7.51 -2.41
CA ASP A 194 -15.94 -8.57 -3.41
C ASP A 194 -14.86 -9.67 -3.20
N PRO A 195 -15.25 -10.94 -3.01
CA PRO A 195 -14.29 -12.03 -2.77
C PRO A 195 -13.36 -12.29 -3.97
N GLY A 196 -13.73 -11.85 -5.17
CA GLY A 196 -12.88 -11.90 -6.36
C GLY A 196 -11.66 -11.00 -6.28
N ASP A 197 -11.74 -9.90 -5.53
CA ASP A 197 -10.61 -8.99 -5.30
C ASP A 197 -9.55 -9.68 -4.44
N VAL A 198 -10.00 -10.38 -3.38
CA VAL A 198 -9.14 -11.19 -2.51
C VAL A 198 -8.48 -12.31 -3.30
N LYS A 199 -9.24 -13.03 -4.14
CA LYS A 199 -8.69 -14.10 -5.00
C LYS A 199 -7.56 -13.58 -5.90
N THR A 200 -7.78 -12.43 -6.54
CA THR A 200 -6.79 -11.81 -7.43
C THR A 200 -5.53 -11.39 -6.69
N LEU A 201 -5.68 -10.78 -5.51
CA LEU A 201 -4.54 -10.42 -4.66
C LEU A 201 -3.75 -11.64 -4.20
N VAL A 202 -4.42 -12.73 -3.80
CA VAL A 202 -3.75 -13.99 -3.41
C VAL A 202 -2.89 -14.54 -4.54
N GLU A 203 -3.37 -14.52 -5.78
CA GLU A 203 -2.55 -14.93 -6.94
C GLU A 203 -1.38 -13.96 -7.18
N GLY A 204 -1.57 -12.65 -7.00
CA GLY A 204 -0.48 -11.67 -6.99
C GLY A 204 0.58 -11.97 -5.92
N TYR A 205 0.17 -12.43 -4.74
CA TYR A 205 1.06 -12.84 -3.66
C TYR A 205 1.82 -14.13 -3.95
N LYS A 206 1.18 -15.12 -4.59
CA LYS A 206 1.87 -16.33 -5.06
C LYS A 206 2.93 -15.99 -6.10
N LEU A 207 2.62 -15.12 -7.06
CA LEU A 207 3.58 -14.64 -8.04
C LEU A 207 4.78 -13.95 -7.37
N ARG A 208 4.51 -13.04 -6.43
CA ARG A 208 5.53 -12.39 -5.60
C ARG A 208 6.48 -13.40 -4.94
N GLN A 209 5.94 -14.46 -4.35
CA GLN A 209 6.74 -15.51 -3.70
C GLN A 209 7.58 -16.29 -4.73
N ALA A 210 7.01 -16.64 -5.88
CA ALA A 210 7.72 -17.36 -6.94
C ALA A 210 8.88 -16.54 -7.53
N VAL A 211 8.67 -15.23 -7.76
CA VAL A 211 9.72 -14.30 -8.22
C VAL A 211 10.86 -14.27 -7.22
N PHE A 212 10.54 -14.13 -5.93
CA PHE A 212 11.55 -14.11 -4.88
C PHE A 212 12.35 -15.41 -4.78
N GLN A 213 11.67 -16.57 -4.79
CA GLN A 213 12.34 -17.87 -4.76
C GLN A 213 13.33 -18.02 -5.92
N LYS A 214 12.94 -17.58 -7.13
CA LYS A 214 13.82 -17.62 -8.30
C LYS A 214 15.05 -16.73 -8.13
N ILE A 215 14.89 -15.52 -7.58
CA ILE A 215 16.00 -14.61 -7.28
C ILE A 215 16.97 -15.23 -6.27
N ILE A 216 16.45 -15.81 -5.18
CA ILE A 216 17.29 -16.49 -4.18
C ILE A 216 18.07 -17.64 -4.82
N MET A 217 17.40 -18.53 -5.55
CA MET A 217 18.03 -19.68 -6.17
C MET A 217 19.15 -19.25 -7.12
N GLN A 218 18.94 -18.19 -7.92
CA GLN A 218 19.97 -17.64 -8.79
C GLN A 218 21.17 -17.11 -7.99
N ARG A 219 20.94 -16.30 -6.96
CA ARG A 219 22.03 -15.76 -6.12
C ARG A 219 22.80 -16.85 -5.37
N GLN A 220 22.11 -17.86 -4.84
CA GLN A 220 22.74 -19.01 -4.20
C GLN A 220 23.65 -19.76 -5.17
N ASN A 221 23.19 -19.96 -6.41
CA ASN A 221 23.95 -20.63 -7.45
C ASN A 221 25.14 -19.79 -7.96
N GLU A 222 25.00 -18.47 -8.01
CA GLU A 222 26.03 -17.55 -8.55
C GLU A 222 27.10 -17.14 -7.51
N ARG A 223 26.72 -16.98 -6.24
CA ARG A 223 27.57 -16.36 -5.20
C ARG A 223 27.77 -17.21 -3.95
N GLY A 224 27.09 -18.34 -3.81
CA GLY A 224 27.15 -19.18 -2.60
C GLY A 224 26.59 -18.51 -1.33
N GLU A 225 25.86 -17.40 -1.48
CA GLU A 225 25.28 -16.61 -0.38
C GLU A 225 24.14 -17.38 0.32
N ARG A 226 24.26 -17.62 1.63
CA ARG A 226 23.35 -18.53 2.36
C ARG A 226 22.18 -17.87 3.10
N ARG A 227 22.06 -16.53 3.17
CA ARG A 227 21.21 -15.89 4.21
C ARG A 227 20.43 -14.66 3.73
N ILE A 228 19.20 -14.89 3.25
CA ILE A 228 18.14 -13.87 3.12
C ILE A 228 17.01 -14.33 4.06
N TYR A 229 16.57 -13.47 4.99
CA TYR A 229 15.57 -13.85 6.00
C TYR A 229 14.18 -13.34 5.61
N TYR A 230 13.20 -14.22 5.73
CA TYR A 230 11.79 -13.99 5.43
C TYR A 230 11.06 -13.56 6.71
N ASN A 231 10.34 -12.43 6.70
CA ASN A 231 9.32 -12.18 7.73
C ASN A 231 8.05 -12.91 7.28
N GLN A 232 7.65 -13.94 8.03
CA GLN A 232 6.43 -14.68 7.73
C GLN A 232 5.22 -13.85 8.10
N CYS A 233 4.30 -13.68 7.14
CA CYS A 233 2.95 -13.25 7.44
C CYS A 233 2.39 -14.16 8.54
N VAL A 234 2.33 -13.68 9.78
CA VAL A 234 1.87 -14.44 10.96
C VAL A 234 0.45 -14.99 10.73
N VAL A 235 -0.33 -14.36 9.85
CA VAL A 235 -1.69 -14.76 9.47
C VAL A 235 -1.72 -15.90 8.42
N CYS A 236 -0.67 -16.09 7.62
CA CYS A 236 -0.62 -17.18 6.64
C CYS A 236 -0.23 -18.54 7.26
N TRP A 237 0.29 -18.53 8.49
CA TRP A 237 0.81 -19.73 9.15
C TRP A 237 -0.31 -20.71 9.53
N SER A 238 -1.53 -20.24 9.79
CA SER A 238 -2.67 -21.11 10.13
C SER A 238 -3.25 -21.88 8.95
N ALA A 239 -2.85 -21.56 7.71
CA ALA A 239 -3.44 -22.14 6.50
C ALA A 239 -2.54 -23.16 5.76
N SER A 240 -1.29 -23.36 6.18
CA SER A 240 -0.31 -24.14 5.38
C SER A 240 0.30 -25.36 6.09
N PHE A 241 -0.18 -25.74 7.27
CA PHE A 241 0.36 -26.87 8.04
C PHE A 241 -0.24 -28.23 7.62
N THR A 242 -0.24 -28.58 6.33
CA THR A 242 -0.60 -29.94 5.87
C THR A 242 0.12 -30.40 4.60
N ALA A 243 1.30 -29.87 4.26
CA ALA A 243 2.10 -30.47 3.19
C ALA A 243 3.61 -30.36 3.43
N SER A 244 4.26 -31.53 3.45
CA SER A 244 5.71 -31.80 3.40
C SER A 244 6.53 -31.64 4.68
N ARG A 245 6.36 -32.61 5.61
CA ARG A 245 7.54 -33.24 6.22
C ARG A 245 8.22 -34.08 5.14
N ILE A 246 9.43 -33.71 4.73
CA ILE A 246 10.40 -34.64 4.15
C ILE A 246 11.71 -34.44 4.92
N ASP A 247 12.30 -35.57 5.25
CA ASP A 247 13.33 -35.87 6.24
C ASP A 247 14.56 -34.96 6.33
N GLY A 248 15.05 -34.87 7.57
CA GLY A 248 16.43 -35.30 7.84
C GLY A 248 17.48 -34.21 8.03
N GLN A 249 17.48 -33.56 9.20
CA GLN A 249 18.63 -33.57 10.12
C GLN A 249 18.29 -32.84 11.42
N ARG A 250 18.33 -33.60 12.52
CA ARG A 250 18.40 -33.07 13.89
C ARG A 250 19.80 -32.49 14.08
N GLU A 251 19.91 -31.19 14.29
CA GLU A 251 20.93 -30.65 15.18
C GLU A 251 20.25 -29.78 16.23
N SER A 252 20.36 -30.24 17.47
CA SER A 252 20.03 -29.55 18.70
C SER A 252 20.82 -28.25 18.81
N ARG A 253 20.14 -27.13 19.00
CA ARG A 253 20.68 -26.02 19.79
C ARG A 253 19.63 -25.56 20.77
N ASP A 254 19.89 -25.92 22.01
CA ASP A 254 19.11 -25.61 23.18
C ASP A 254 18.89 -24.11 23.36
N ALA A 255 17.71 -23.82 23.89
CA ALA A 255 17.33 -22.56 24.46
C ALA A 255 18.32 -22.13 25.55
N ASN A 256 18.78 -20.89 25.49
CA ASN A 256 19.21 -20.15 26.67
C ASN A 256 18.84 -18.68 26.47
N ILE A 257 17.61 -18.36 26.88
CA ILE A 257 17.16 -17.00 27.18
C ILE A 257 17.50 -16.80 28.66
N LEU A 258 18.48 -15.94 28.96
CA LEU A 258 18.66 -15.38 30.29
C LEU A 258 18.02 -13.98 30.32
N PRO A 259 17.17 -13.65 31.32
CA PRO A 259 16.66 -12.30 31.49
C PRO A 259 17.73 -11.39 32.13
N PRO A 260 17.65 -10.06 31.92
CA PRO A 260 18.57 -9.12 32.55
C PRO A 260 18.25 -9.02 34.05
N GLN A 261 19.25 -9.20 34.91
CA GLN A 261 19.14 -8.86 36.32
C GLN A 261 19.67 -7.44 36.56
N SER A 262 18.81 -6.65 37.21
CA SER A 262 19.03 -5.44 38.02
C SER A 262 20.19 -4.50 37.68
#